data_AF-A0A2S2PCH5-F1
#
_entry.id   AF-A0A2S2PCH5-F1
#
_cell.length_a   1.000
_cell.length_b   1.000
_cell.length_c   1.000
_cell.angle_alpha   90.00
_cell.angle_beta   90.00
_cell.angle_gamma   90.00
#
_symmetry.space_group_name_H-M   'P 1'
#
loop_
_entity.id
_entity.type
_entity.pdbx_description
1 polymer ?
#
loop_
_entity_poly.entity_id
_entity_poly.type
_entity_poly.pdbx_seq_one_letter_code
_entity_poly.pdbx_strand_id
1 'polypeptide(L)'
;STRNMFLKHYFKIDDQSTNSNFLADFYKNDSKLNLRLAPKLTYAHIYPGPFEKMRVKLAAQLFSESVAAGMFTYLALEKLPLEANFTIQFIIKMDKLFDIFNSSNI
;
A
#
# COMPACT_ATOMS: atom_id res chain seq x y z
N SER A 1 3.24 14.34 3.52
CA SER A 1 3.38 13.66 2.23
C SER A 1 2.19 12.73 2.00
N THR A 2 1.91 12.35 0.74
CA THR A 2 0.73 11.56 0.35
C THR A 2 0.53 10.29 1.19
N ARG A 3 1.60 9.54 1.49
CA ARG A 3 1.53 8.35 2.36
C ARG A 3 1.09 8.65 3.79
N ASN A 4 1.56 9.76 4.39
CA ASN A 4 1.10 10.15 5.74
C ASN A 4 -0.40 10.44 5.77
N MET A 5 -0.89 11.08 4.70
CA MET A 5 -2.30 11.46 4.61
C MET A 5 -3.18 10.25 4.27
N PHE A 6 -2.71 9.34 3.41
CA PHE A 6 -3.34 8.06 3.09
C PHE A 6 -3.55 7.17 4.33
N LEU A 7 -2.57 7.11 5.24
CA LEU A 7 -2.67 6.31 6.46
C LEU A 7 -3.59 6.93 7.53
N LYS A 8 -3.90 8.23 7.42
CA LYS A 8 -4.67 8.97 8.42
C LYS A 8 -6.10 9.27 7.96
N HIS A 9 -6.32 9.37 6.65
CA HIS A 9 -7.55 9.86 6.05
C HIS A 9 -7.91 9.05 4.81
N TYR A 10 -9.19 9.06 4.48
CA TYR A 10 -9.70 8.51 3.23
C TYR A 10 -9.48 9.50 2.09
N PHE A 11 -9.00 9.02 0.95
CA PHE A 11 -8.98 9.81 -0.28
C PHE A 11 -10.19 9.44 -1.11
N LYS A 12 -11.04 10.44 -1.39
CA LYS A 12 -12.20 10.29 -2.27
C LYS A 12 -11.79 10.71 -3.69
N ILE A 13 -11.99 9.81 -4.65
CA ILE A 13 -11.84 10.09 -6.07
C ILE A 13 -13.14 9.62 -6.72
N ASP A 14 -13.86 10.56 -7.32
CA ASP A 14 -15.24 10.35 -7.77
C ASP A 14 -16.12 9.83 -6.61
N ASP A 15 -16.80 8.70 -6.81
CA ASP A 15 -17.66 8.06 -5.80
C ASP A 15 -16.96 6.96 -4.99
N GLN A 16 -15.65 6.76 -5.20
CA GLN A 16 -14.88 5.72 -4.52
C GLN A 16 -13.91 6.33 -3.50
N SER A 17 -13.68 5.63 -2.39
CA SER A 17 -12.80 6.08 -1.32
C SER A 17 -11.75 5.05 -0.96
N THR A 18 -10.49 5.47 -0.85
CA THR A 18 -9.42 4.60 -0.36
C THR A 18 -9.64 4.32 1.13
N ASN A 19 -9.16 3.18 1.62
CA ASN A 19 -9.16 2.85 3.04
C ASN A 19 -7.88 2.08 3.40
N SER A 20 -7.01 2.72 4.18
CA SER A 20 -5.74 2.12 4.61
C SER A 20 -5.91 0.91 5.54
N ASN A 21 -7.10 0.68 6.12
CA ASN A 21 -7.35 -0.49 6.95
C ASN A 21 -7.21 -1.79 6.15
N PHE A 22 -7.59 -1.80 4.87
CA PHE A 22 -7.38 -2.98 4.01
C PHE A 22 -5.90 -3.34 3.87
N LEU A 23 -5.03 -2.34 3.80
CA LEU A 23 -3.58 -2.55 3.79
C LEU A 23 -3.08 -3.08 5.14
N ALA A 24 -3.62 -2.58 6.26
CA ALA A 24 -3.28 -3.07 7.59
C ALA A 24 -3.73 -4.53 7.80
N ASP A 25 -4.91 -4.90 7.31
CA ASP A 25 -5.44 -6.27 7.36
C ASP A 25 -4.63 -7.22 6.49
N PHE A 26 -4.27 -6.79 5.28
CA PHE A 26 -3.33 -7.52 4.42
C PHE A 26 -2.01 -7.78 5.16
N TYR A 27 -1.38 -6.73 5.70
CA TYR A 27 -0.12 -6.84 6.44
C TYR A 27 -0.24 -7.79 7.65
N LYS A 28 -1.32 -7.68 8.43
CA LYS A 28 -1.55 -8.50 9.63
C LYS A 28 -1.60 -10.00 9.32
N ASN A 29 -2.15 -10.36 8.16
CA ASN A 29 -2.25 -11.76 7.76
C ASN A 29 -0.98 -12.23 7.03
N ASP A 30 -0.45 -11.43 6.11
CA ASP A 30 0.77 -11.76 5.35
C ASP A 30 1.99 -11.89 6.25
N SER A 31 2.14 -11.02 7.25
CA SER A 31 3.28 -11.04 8.19
C SER A 31 3.40 -12.31 9.03
N LYS A 32 2.35 -13.15 9.09
CA LYS A 32 2.36 -14.43 9.80
C LYS A 32 2.81 -15.60 8.93
N LEU A 33 2.91 -15.40 7.62
CA LEU A 33 3.30 -16.44 6.68
C LEU A 33 4.82 -16.60 6.64
N ASN A 34 5.30 -17.84 6.53
CA ASN A 34 6.72 -18.13 6.32
C ASN A 34 7.21 -17.57 4.98
N LEU A 35 6.36 -17.64 3.95
CA LEU A 35 6.59 -17.07 2.63
C LEU A 35 5.55 -15.98 2.39
N ARG A 36 6.03 -14.74 2.41
CA ARG A 36 5.23 -13.53 2.36
C ARG A 36 5.09 -13.04 0.93
N LEU A 37 3.91 -12.54 0.58
CA LEU A 37 3.66 -11.90 -0.72
C LEU A 37 4.27 -10.50 -0.79
N ALA A 38 4.31 -9.77 0.34
CA ALA A 38 4.92 -8.45 0.43
C ALA A 38 6.01 -8.43 1.52
N PRO A 39 7.14 -9.13 1.34
CA PRO A 39 8.15 -9.31 2.39
C PRO A 39 8.81 -8.00 2.86
N LYS A 40 8.86 -6.98 1.99
CA LYS A 40 9.40 -5.65 2.32
C LYS A 40 8.45 -4.80 3.16
N LEU A 41 7.15 -5.13 3.18
CA LEU A 41 6.16 -4.42 3.98
C LEU A 41 6.35 -4.82 5.46
N THR A 42 6.56 -3.82 6.31
CA THR A 42 6.82 -4.02 7.74
C THR A 42 5.93 -3.12 8.59
N TYR A 43 5.94 -3.32 9.91
CA TYR A 43 5.18 -2.51 10.86
C TYR A 43 5.38 -0.99 10.65
N ALA A 44 6.63 -0.56 10.42
CA ALA A 44 6.99 0.85 10.19
C ALA A 44 6.32 1.46 8.94
N HIS A 45 5.84 0.65 8.00
CA HIS A 45 5.10 1.12 6.84
C HIS A 45 3.65 1.46 7.20
N ILE A 46 3.03 0.62 8.04
CA ILE A 46 1.62 0.74 8.45
C ILE A 46 1.45 1.75 9.58
N TYR A 47 2.36 1.73 10.55
CA TYR A 47 2.32 2.55 11.76
C TYR A 47 3.62 3.36 11.91
N PRO A 48 3.90 4.32 11.01
CA PRO A 48 5.15 5.08 11.03
C PRO A 48 5.22 6.06 12.21
N GLY A 49 6.31 6.02 12.95
CA GLY A 49 6.72 7.03 13.93
C GLY A 49 7.22 8.34 13.28
N PRO A 50 7.59 9.35 14.08
CA PRO A 50 7.95 10.68 13.58
C PRO A 50 9.05 10.68 12.51
N PHE A 51 10.16 9.96 12.75
CA PHE A 51 11.27 9.87 11.79
C PHE A 51 10.90 9.04 10.56
N GLU A 52 10.12 7.97 10.74
CA GLU A 52 9.68 7.09 9.65
C GLU A 52 8.72 7.80 8.71
N LYS A 53 7.91 8.74 9.23
CA LYS A 53 7.05 9.61 8.41
C LYS A 53 7.84 10.43 7.39
N MET A 54 9.12 10.71 7.64
CA MET A 54 10.00 11.46 6.72
C MET A 54 10.74 10.56 5.72
N ARG A 55 10.74 9.24 5.91
CA ARG A 55 11.48 8.30 5.04
C ARG A 55 10.72 8.02 3.76
N VAL A 56 11.17 8.60 2.65
CA VAL A 56 10.60 8.38 1.30
C VAL A 56 10.65 6.90 0.92
N LYS A 57 11.74 6.18 1.25
CA LYS A 57 11.87 4.75 1.01
C LYS A 57 10.69 3.94 1.55
N LEU A 58 10.25 4.21 2.79
CA LEU A 58 9.10 3.51 3.39
C LEU A 58 7.79 3.86 2.67
N ALA A 59 7.64 5.10 2.19
CA ALA A 59 6.47 5.48 1.42
C ALA A 59 6.42 4.80 0.05
N ALA A 60 7.54 4.76 -0.67
CA ALA A 60 7.64 4.10 -1.97
C ALA A 60 7.42 2.58 -1.85
N GLN A 61 8.00 1.93 -0.84
CA GLN A 61 7.78 0.50 -0.61
C GLN A 61 6.33 0.16 -0.27
N LEU A 62 5.65 1.02 0.51
CA LEU A 62 4.22 0.87 0.80
C LEU A 62 3.39 0.97 -0.47
N PHE A 63 3.69 1.94 -1.33
CA PHE A 63 2.99 2.15 -2.60
C PHE A 63 3.52 1.29 -3.74
N SER A 64 4.18 0.16 -3.47
CA SER A 64 4.79 -0.64 -4.54
C SER A 64 3.81 -1.58 -5.23
N GLU A 65 4.07 -1.90 -6.51
CA GLU A 65 3.32 -2.90 -7.26
C GLU A 65 3.27 -4.26 -6.52
N SER A 66 4.36 -4.64 -5.84
CA SER A 66 4.39 -5.90 -5.06
C SER A 66 3.38 -5.95 -3.91
N VAL A 67 3.12 -4.81 -3.25
CA VAL A 67 2.10 -4.69 -2.20
C VAL A 67 0.72 -4.79 -2.83
N ALA A 68 0.48 -4.12 -3.95
CA ALA A 68 -0.79 -4.21 -4.68
C ALA A 68 -1.09 -5.64 -5.14
N ALA A 69 -0.12 -6.34 -5.74
CA ALA A 69 -0.26 -7.72 -6.17
C ALA A 69 -0.57 -8.67 -5.00
N GLY A 70 0.08 -8.47 -3.85
CA GLY A 70 -0.21 -9.22 -2.63
C GLY A 70 -1.63 -8.98 -2.12
N MET A 71 -2.07 -7.72 -2.07
CA MET A 71 -3.45 -7.38 -1.70
C MET A 71 -4.47 -7.94 -2.70
N PHE A 72 -4.20 -7.90 -4.00
CA PHE A 72 -5.06 -8.45 -5.04
C PHE A 72 -5.18 -9.98 -4.92
N THR A 73 -4.10 -10.66 -4.55
CA THR A 73 -4.13 -12.10 -4.25
C THR A 73 -5.05 -12.38 -3.06
N TYR A 74 -4.98 -11.56 -2.00
CA TYR A 74 -5.87 -11.70 -0.85
C TYR A 74 -7.33 -11.40 -1.19
N LEU A 75 -7.59 -10.45 -2.08
CA LEU A 75 -8.92 -10.17 -2.62
C LEU A 75 -9.47 -11.39 -3.37
N ALA A 76 -8.67 -11.97 -4.27
CA ALA A 76 -9.06 -13.15 -5.05
C ALA A 76 -9.29 -14.41 -4.20
N LEU A 77 -8.61 -14.50 -3.05
CA LEU A 77 -8.81 -15.57 -2.06
C LEU A 77 -9.91 -15.25 -1.04
N GLU A 78 -10.69 -14.19 -1.25
CA GLU A 78 -11.77 -13.73 -0.35
C GLU A 78 -11.30 -13.41 1.08
N LYS A 79 -10.00 -13.12 1.26
CA LYS A 79 -9.40 -12.69 2.53
C LYS A 79 -9.43 -11.17 2.72
N LEU A 80 -9.73 -10.43 1.65
CA LEU A 80 -10.06 -9.02 1.68
C LEU A 80 -11.42 -8.83 0.97
N PRO A 81 -12.22 -7.86 1.39
CA PRO A 81 -13.53 -7.61 0.79
C PRO A 81 -13.39 -6.86 -0.54
N LEU A 82 -14.42 -6.91 -1.40
CA LEU A 82 -14.40 -6.32 -2.76
C LEU A 82 -14.08 -4.82 -2.77
N GLU A 83 -14.47 -4.11 -1.73
CA GLU A 83 -14.21 -2.69 -1.50
C GLU A 83 -12.71 -2.37 -1.42
N ALA A 84 -11.86 -3.35 -1.10
CA ALA A 84 -10.41 -3.19 -1.09
C ALA A 84 -9.84 -2.92 -2.49
N ASN A 85 -10.55 -3.33 -3.56
CA ASN A 85 -10.09 -3.18 -4.94
C ASN A 85 -9.72 -1.74 -5.29
N PHE A 86 -10.53 -0.75 -4.86
CA PHE A 86 -10.21 0.64 -5.14
C PHE A 86 -8.91 1.10 -4.46
N THR A 87 -8.65 0.64 -3.24
CA THR A 87 -7.40 0.93 -2.52
C THR A 87 -6.21 0.28 -3.22
N ILE A 88 -6.36 -0.94 -3.73
CA ILE A 88 -5.34 -1.64 -4.51
C ILE A 88 -5.01 -0.86 -5.78
N GLN A 89 -6.03 -0.45 -6.54
CA GLN A 89 -5.84 0.36 -7.75
C GLN A 89 -5.19 1.72 -7.45
N PHE A 90 -5.51 2.33 -6.31
CA PHE A 90 -4.83 3.55 -5.87
C PHE A 90 -3.34 3.31 -5.63
N ILE A 91 -2.96 2.21 -4.96
CA ILE A 91 -1.56 1.83 -4.72
C ILE A 91 -0.81 1.67 -6.06
N ILE A 92 -1.38 0.93 -7.03
CA ILE A 92 -0.82 0.74 -8.38
C ILE A 92 -0.60 2.08 -9.09
N LYS A 93 -1.59 2.98 -9.02
CA LYS A 93 -1.47 4.32 -9.63
C LYS A 93 -0.34 5.13 -9.00
N MET A 94 -0.16 5.04 -7.68
CA MET A 94 0.92 5.73 -6.98
C MET A 94 2.30 5.15 -7.31
N ASP A 95 2.43 3.83 -7.46
CA ASP A 95 3.65 3.16 -7.93
C ASP A 95 4.09 3.72 -9.29
N LYS A 96 3.19 3.62 -10.28
CA LYS A 96 3.43 4.11 -11.65
C LYS A 96 3.75 5.60 -11.69
N LEU A 97 3.03 6.40 -10.90
CA LEU A 97 3.28 7.83 -10.80
C LEU A 97 4.71 8.09 -10.29
N PHE A 98 5.11 7.39 -9.22
CA PHE A 98 6.45 7.52 -8.66
C PHE A 98 7.52 7.12 -9.67
N ASP A 99 7.34 6.01 -10.37
CA ASP A 99 8.29 5.51 -11.37
C ASP A 99 8.42 6.45 -12.58
N ILE A 100 7.31 7.05 -13.05
CA ILE A 100 7.34 8.04 -14.14
C ILE A 100 8.16 9.27 -13.72
N PHE A 101 7.96 9.77 -12.50
CA PHE A 101 8.67 10.97 -12.02
C PHE A 101 10.09 10.68 -11.53
N ASN A 102 10.40 9.42 -11.27
CA ASN A 102 11.71 8.97 -10.82
C ASN A 102 12.39 8.07 -11.87
N SER A 103 12.00 8.22 -13.13
CA SER A 103 12.66 7.54 -14.24
C SER A 103 14.03 8.19 -14.48
N SER A 104 15.10 7.42 -14.32
CA SER A 104 16.42 7.80 -14.83
C SER A 104 16.59 7.24 -16.23
N ASN A 105 17.10 8.05 -17.17
CA ASN A 105 17.69 7.51 -18.38
C ASN A 105 18.88 6.65 -17.95
N ILE A 106 18.77 5.34 -18.13
CA ILE A 106 19.93 4.44 -18.12
C ILE A 106 20.63 4.60 -19.47
#